data_AF-A0A7C3UHD0-F1
#
_entry.id   AF-A0A7C3UHD0-F1
#
_cell.length_a   1.000
_cell.length_b   1.000
_cell.length_c   1.000
_cell.angle_alpha   90.00
_cell.angle_beta   90.00
_cell.angle_gamma   90.00
#
_symmetry.space_group_name_H-M   'P 1'
#
loop_
_entity.id
_entity.type
_entity.pdbx_description
1 polymer ?
#
loop_
_entity_poly.entity_id
_entity_poly.type
_entity_poly.pdbx_seq_one_letter_code
_entity_poly.pdbx_strand_id
1 'polypeptide(L)'
;MKLKGLLKLLILKELADNDACGYELISRIEEITSKKPSPGSIYPLLNDLNEKGFLNVKTIGGKKVYSLSERGKEYLKELKEKEKELISEKVKFLISWGILSEKDAEEMLAFIKNFRNRHRKLYRIRNWMKFENAVISAAEKDKTAVEKLIEEFLEKIKLI
;
A
#
# COMPACT_ATOMS: atom_id res chain seq x y z
N MET A 1 -6.10 2.57 11.26
CA MET A 1 -6.17 3.16 9.90
C MET A 1 -7.57 2.95 9.32
N LYS A 2 -8.35 4.01 9.03
CA LYS A 2 -9.74 3.88 8.54
C LYS A 2 -9.76 3.23 7.14
N LEU A 3 -10.61 2.22 6.91
CA LEU A 3 -10.77 1.47 5.64
C LEU A 3 -10.86 2.38 4.39
N LYS A 4 -11.42 3.59 4.54
CA LYS A 4 -11.55 4.58 3.45
C LYS A 4 -10.19 5.00 2.84
N GLY A 5 -9.14 5.12 3.65
CA GLY A 5 -7.82 5.55 3.15
C GLY A 5 -7.17 4.49 2.25
N LEU A 6 -7.31 3.21 2.63
CA LEU A 6 -6.82 2.09 1.82
C LEU A 6 -7.59 1.97 0.51
N LEU A 7 -8.93 2.08 0.55
CA LEU A 7 -9.75 1.98 -0.65
C LEU A 7 -9.43 3.09 -1.67
N LYS A 8 -9.23 4.33 -1.20
CA LYS A 8 -8.78 5.45 -2.03
C LYS A 8 -7.48 5.11 -2.76
N LEU A 9 -6.47 4.61 -2.03
CA LEU A 9 -5.17 4.29 -2.60
C LEU A 9 -5.28 3.18 -3.65
N LEU A 10 -6.11 2.16 -3.39
CA LEU A 10 -6.34 1.06 -4.34
C LEU A 10 -6.98 1.57 -5.63
N ILE A 11 -8.03 2.39 -5.55
CA ILE A 11 -8.67 2.98 -6.75
C ILE A 11 -7.66 3.75 -7.59
N LEU A 12 -6.88 4.64 -6.95
CA LEU A 12 -5.89 5.43 -7.67
C LEU A 12 -4.82 4.56 -8.32
N LYS A 13 -4.34 3.51 -7.63
CA LYS A 13 -3.37 2.57 -8.20
C LYS A 13 -3.93 1.78 -9.37
N GLU A 14 -5.16 1.26 -9.27
CA GLU A 14 -5.80 0.52 -10.36
C GLU A 14 -5.98 1.38 -11.62
N LEU A 15 -6.30 2.67 -11.44
CA LEU A 15 -6.44 3.63 -12.53
C LEU A 15 -5.12 4.21 -13.04
N ALA A 16 -3.99 3.93 -12.37
CA ALA A 16 -2.68 4.35 -12.86
C ALA A 16 -2.23 3.52 -14.06
N ASP A 17 -2.64 2.25 -14.13
CA ASP A 17 -2.26 1.32 -15.19
C ASP A 17 -3.32 1.26 -16.30
N ASN A 18 -4.61 1.26 -15.95
CA ASN A 18 -5.70 1.16 -16.92
C ASN A 18 -6.97 1.88 -16.46
N ASP A 19 -7.58 2.63 -17.38
CA ASP A 19 -8.93 3.17 -17.22
C ASP A 19 -9.94 2.05 -16.87
N ALA A 20 -10.98 2.41 -16.11
CA ALA A 20 -11.98 1.45 -15.67
C ALA A 20 -13.32 2.10 -15.34
N CYS A 21 -14.40 1.34 -15.52
CA CYS A 21 -15.69 1.67 -14.95
C CYS A 21 -15.79 1.23 -13.48
N GLY A 22 -16.79 1.75 -12.76
CA GLY A 22 -16.91 1.49 -11.31
C GLY A 22 -17.09 0.02 -10.95
N TYR A 23 -17.76 -0.79 -11.79
CA TYR A 23 -17.89 -2.23 -11.56
C TYR A 23 -16.58 -2.98 -11.78
N GLU A 24 -15.80 -2.62 -12.80
CA GLU A 24 -14.47 -3.20 -13.03
C GLU A 24 -13.55 -2.91 -11.85
N LEU A 25 -13.60 -1.69 -11.29
CA LEU A 25 -12.85 -1.36 -10.08
C LEU A 25 -13.28 -2.20 -8.87
N ILE A 26 -14.58 -2.47 -8.70
CA ILE A 26 -15.07 -3.38 -7.65
C ILE A 26 -14.43 -4.77 -7.81
N SER A 27 -14.48 -5.34 -9.02
CA SER A 27 -13.93 -6.66 -9.33
C SER A 27 -12.41 -6.71 -9.13
N ARG A 28 -11.66 -5.75 -9.68
CA ARG A 28 -10.21 -5.67 -9.50
C ARG A 28 -9.85 -5.54 -8.02
N ILE A 29 -10.52 -4.68 -7.26
CA ILE A 29 -10.27 -4.54 -5.83
C ILE A 29 -10.63 -5.82 -5.04
N GLU A 30 -11.71 -6.50 -5.41
CA GLU A 30 -12.09 -7.80 -4.83
C GLU A 30 -11.01 -8.86 -5.08
N GLU A 31 -10.47 -8.96 -6.30
CA GLU A 31 -9.39 -9.88 -6.63
C GLU A 31 -8.15 -9.65 -5.76
N ILE A 32 -7.81 -8.38 -5.51
CA ILE A 32 -6.58 -8.07 -4.79
C ILE A 32 -6.78 -8.21 -3.27
N THR A 33 -7.96 -7.84 -2.74
CA THR A 33 -8.22 -7.81 -1.29
C THR A 33 -8.95 -9.05 -0.75
N SER A 34 -9.47 -9.90 -1.64
CA SER A 34 -10.41 -11.00 -1.33
C SER A 34 -11.67 -10.53 -0.60
N LYS A 35 -12.01 -9.24 -0.69
CA LYS A 35 -13.20 -8.64 -0.11
C LYS A 35 -13.85 -7.72 -1.13
N LYS A 36 -15.11 -8.00 -1.46
CA LYS A 36 -15.87 -7.16 -2.38
C LYS A 36 -16.22 -5.82 -1.74
N PRO A 37 -15.72 -4.69 -2.25
CA PRO A 37 -16.18 -3.38 -1.80
C PRO A 37 -17.62 -3.16 -2.26
N SER A 38 -18.46 -2.57 -1.40
CA SER A 38 -19.85 -2.28 -1.76
C SER A 38 -19.91 -1.11 -2.75
N PRO A 39 -20.92 -1.06 -3.63
CA PRO A 39 -21.21 0.12 -4.45
C PRO A 39 -21.22 1.43 -3.65
N GLY A 40 -21.84 1.43 -2.46
CA GLY A 40 -21.91 2.59 -1.57
C GLY A 40 -20.56 3.04 -0.99
N SER A 41 -19.53 2.20 -1.07
CA SER A 41 -18.15 2.57 -0.70
C SER A 41 -17.32 3.07 -1.89
N ILE A 42 -17.64 2.62 -3.12
CA ILE A 42 -16.89 2.93 -4.34
C ILE A 42 -17.40 4.20 -5.00
N TYR A 43 -18.70 4.29 -5.30
CA TYR A 43 -19.21 5.38 -6.13
C TYR A 43 -19.12 6.77 -5.47
N PRO A 44 -19.44 6.94 -4.17
CA PRO A 44 -19.22 8.22 -3.50
C PRO A 44 -17.75 8.61 -3.48
N LEU A 45 -16.84 7.64 -3.36
CA LEU A 45 -15.40 7.89 -3.36
C LEU A 45 -14.89 8.27 -4.76
N LEU A 46 -15.39 7.63 -5.82
CA LEU A 46 -15.07 8.01 -7.19
C LEU A 46 -15.53 9.45 -7.50
N ASN A 47 -16.73 9.82 -7.05
CA ASN A 47 -17.22 11.20 -7.17
C ASN A 47 -16.31 12.17 -6.41
N ASP A 48 -15.98 11.90 -5.14
CA ASP A 48 -15.08 12.73 -4.33
C ASP A 48 -13.69 12.89 -4.97
N LEU A 49 -13.13 11.82 -5.54
CA LEU A 49 -11.83 11.87 -6.21
C LEU A 49 -11.88 12.67 -7.51
N ASN A 50 -12.98 12.57 -8.26
CA ASN A 50 -13.21 13.36 -9.46
C ASN A 50 -13.38 14.84 -9.12
N GLU A 51 -14.20 15.18 -8.11
CA GLU A 51 -14.39 16.55 -7.63
C GLU A 51 -13.09 17.19 -7.13
N LYS A 52 -12.21 16.41 -6.49
CA LYS A 52 -10.87 16.85 -6.06
C LYS A 52 -9.84 16.91 -7.20
N GLY A 53 -10.26 16.60 -8.43
CA GLY A 53 -9.44 16.66 -9.63
C GLY A 53 -8.41 15.55 -9.74
N PHE A 54 -8.53 14.45 -9.01
CA PHE A 54 -7.61 13.30 -9.11
C PHE A 54 -7.96 12.35 -10.26
N LEU A 55 -9.20 12.39 -10.73
CA LEU A 55 -9.70 11.55 -11.81
C LEU A 55 -10.27 12.41 -12.93
N ASN A 56 -10.26 11.89 -14.16
CA ASN A 56 -11.16 12.34 -15.22
C ASN A 56 -12.27 11.31 -15.41
N VAL A 57 -13.44 11.77 -15.86
CA VAL A 57 -14.58 10.90 -16.18
C VAL A 57 -15.05 11.15 -17.61
N LYS A 58 -15.27 10.07 -18.36
CA LYS A 58 -15.90 10.09 -19.68
C LYS A 58 -17.10 9.16 -19.69
N THR A 59 -18.10 9.46 -20.52
CA THR A 59 -19.25 8.57 -20.74
C THR A 59 -19.07 7.85 -22.06
N ILE A 60 -18.94 6.53 -22.03
CA ILE A 60 -18.79 5.68 -23.23
C ILE A 60 -19.92 4.64 -23.19
N GLY A 61 -20.78 4.63 -24.21
CA GLY A 61 -21.91 3.69 -24.27
C GLY A 61 -22.84 3.77 -23.04
N GLY A 62 -23.08 4.98 -22.52
CA GLY A 62 -23.90 5.21 -21.32
C GLY A 62 -23.22 4.87 -19.99
N LYS A 63 -21.97 4.39 -19.99
CA LYS A 63 -21.22 4.04 -18.77
C LYS A 63 -20.16 5.09 -18.47
N LYS A 64 -19.99 5.43 -17.18
CA LYS A 64 -18.88 6.26 -16.71
C LYS A 64 -17.60 5.44 -16.67
N VAL A 65 -16.59 5.91 -17.39
CA VAL A 65 -15.22 5.39 -17.40
C VAL A 65 -14.32 6.42 -16.72
N TYR A 66 -13.56 5.98 -15.73
CA TYR A 66 -12.66 6.80 -14.94
C TYR A 66 -11.22 6.56 -15.41
N SER A 67 -10.44 7.63 -15.41
CA SER A 67 -8.99 7.62 -15.70
C SER A 67 -8.28 8.49 -14.68
N LEU A 68 -6.99 8.24 -14.43
CA LEU A 68 -6.20 9.13 -13.58
C LEU A 68 -5.96 10.47 -14.29
N SER A 69 -6.16 11.58 -13.60
CA SER A 69 -5.73 12.90 -14.09
C SER A 69 -4.22 13.08 -13.86
N GLU A 70 -3.63 14.12 -14.46
CA GLU A 70 -2.22 14.47 -14.18
C GLU A 70 -1.99 14.75 -12.69
N ARG A 71 -2.89 15.50 -12.05
CA ARG A 71 -2.87 15.72 -10.59
C ARG A 71 -2.98 14.40 -9.81
N GLY A 72 -3.77 13.45 -10.30
CA GLY A 72 -3.84 12.10 -9.71
C GLY A 72 -2.52 11.33 -9.80
N LYS A 73 -1.83 11.44 -10.94
CA LYS A 73 -0.51 10.81 -11.16
C LYS A 73 0.55 11.43 -10.25
N GLU A 74 0.58 12.76 -10.16
CA GLU A 74 1.47 13.51 -9.27
C GLU A 74 1.24 13.11 -7.81
N TYR A 75 -0.02 13.06 -7.38
CA TYR A 75 -0.37 12.65 -6.02
C TYR A 75 0.10 11.23 -5.69
N LEU A 76 -0.04 10.27 -6.61
CA LEU A 76 0.51 8.92 -6.42
C LEU A 76 2.04 8.91 -6.34
N LYS A 77 2.72 9.77 -7.10
CA LYS A 77 4.17 9.91 -7.05
C LYS A 77 4.61 10.49 -5.70
N GLU A 78 3.96 11.54 -5.22
CA GLU A 78 4.22 12.11 -3.88
C GLU A 78 4.03 11.09 -2.76
N LEU A 79 2.95 10.30 -2.82
CA LEU A 79 2.72 9.24 -1.84
C LEU A 79 3.84 8.20 -1.87
N LYS A 80 4.34 7.83 -3.06
CA LYS A 80 5.47 6.91 -3.20
C LYS A 80 6.77 7.48 -2.63
N GLU A 81 7.03 8.77 -2.77
CA GLU A 81 8.23 9.40 -2.20
C GLU A 81 8.14 9.50 -0.68
N LYS A 82 6.99 9.96 -0.14
CA LYS A 82 6.75 9.99 1.31
C LYS A 82 6.87 8.61 1.96
N GLU A 83 6.39 7.57 1.29
CA GLU A 83 6.53 6.19 1.77
C GLU A 83 8.01 5.77 1.83
N LYS A 84 8.82 6.11 0.82
CA LYS A 84 10.26 5.81 0.85
C LYS A 84 10.98 6.57 1.96
N GLU A 85 10.66 7.84 2.15
CA GLU A 85 11.24 8.66 3.22
C GLU A 85 10.95 8.03 4.59
N LEU A 86 9.69 7.70 4.85
CA LEU A 86 9.27 7.06 6.11
C LEU A 86 9.97 5.72 6.33
N ILE A 87 10.08 4.88 5.29
CA ILE A 87 10.80 3.61 5.38
C ILE A 87 12.28 3.84 5.69
N SER A 88 12.92 4.80 5.01
CA SER A 88 14.32 5.15 5.24
C SER A 88 14.54 5.64 6.67
N GLU A 89 13.68 6.50 7.20
CA GLU A 89 13.76 6.98 8.58
C GLU A 89 13.63 5.85 9.59
N LYS A 90 12.66 4.94 9.40
CA LYS A 90 12.47 3.77 10.27
C LYS A 90 13.66 2.83 10.23
N VAL A 91 14.23 2.58 9.05
CA VAL A 91 15.42 1.74 8.90
C VAL A 91 16.61 2.36 9.64
N LYS A 92 16.86 3.67 9.46
CA LYS A 92 17.92 4.38 10.19
C LYS A 92 17.73 4.32 11.71
N PHE A 93 16.49 4.47 12.18
CA PHE A 93 16.17 4.32 13.59
C PHE A 93 16.52 2.93 14.11
N LEU A 94 16.15 1.85 13.40
CA LEU A 94 16.46 0.49 13.80
C LEU A 94 17.97 0.19 13.83
N ILE A 95 18.73 0.73 12.88
CA ILE A 95 20.20 0.65 12.88
C ILE A 95 20.76 1.38 14.11
N SER A 96 20.30 2.60 14.38
CA SER A 96 20.75 3.40 15.52
C SER A 96 20.49 2.72 16.87
N TRP A 97 19.49 1.87 16.97
CA TRP A 97 19.16 1.10 18.18
C TRP A 97 19.87 -0.27 18.24
N GLY A 98 20.70 -0.58 17.24
CA GLY A 98 21.38 -1.87 17.10
C GLY A 98 20.39 -3.04 17.00
N ILE A 99 19.21 -2.79 16.42
CA ILE A 99 18.19 -3.82 16.12
C ILE A 99 18.46 -4.42 14.73
N LEU A 100 18.97 -3.62 13.80
CA LEU A 100 19.41 -4.08 12.48
C LEU A 100 20.87 -3.72 12.25
N SER A 101 21.62 -4.62 11.62
CA SER A 101 22.92 -4.26 11.05
C SER A 101 22.73 -3.45 9.76
N GLU A 102 23.76 -2.70 9.34
CA GLU A 102 23.72 -1.99 8.06
C GLU A 102 23.48 -2.93 6.88
N LYS A 103 24.08 -4.14 6.93
CA LYS A 103 23.91 -5.17 5.91
C LYS A 103 22.46 -5.67 5.85
N ASP A 104 21.84 -5.96 7.00
CA ASP A 104 20.44 -6.43 7.04
C ASP A 104 19.46 -5.34 6.57
N ALA A 105 19.78 -4.08 6.85
CA ALA A 105 19.02 -2.94 6.37
C ALA A 105 19.09 -2.78 4.85
N GLU A 106 20.27 -2.97 4.25
CA GLU A 106 20.44 -2.97 2.79
C GLU A 106 19.63 -4.08 2.13
N GLU A 107 19.70 -5.30 2.68
CA GLU A 107 18.90 -6.44 2.19
C GLU A 107 17.39 -6.18 2.31
N MET A 108 16.95 -5.60 3.44
CA MET A 108 15.55 -5.23 3.67
C MET A 108 15.08 -4.13 2.70
N LEU A 109 15.89 -3.11 2.44
CA LEU A 109 15.56 -2.05 1.47
C LEU A 109 15.54 -2.57 0.03
N ALA A 110 16.50 -3.43 -0.34
CA ALA A 110 16.53 -4.09 -1.63
C ALA A 110 15.28 -4.97 -1.81
N PHE A 111 14.89 -5.71 -0.76
CA PHE A 111 13.66 -6.47 -0.73
C PHE A 111 12.43 -5.58 -0.92
N ILE A 112 12.29 -4.47 -0.19
CA ILE A 112 11.17 -3.52 -0.34
C ILE A 112 11.11 -2.96 -1.78
N LYS A 113 12.25 -2.56 -2.35
CA LYS A 113 12.34 -2.08 -3.74
C LYS A 113 11.91 -3.16 -4.75
N ASN A 114 12.42 -4.38 -4.61
CA ASN A 114 12.14 -5.50 -5.50
C ASN A 114 10.71 -6.06 -5.33
N PHE A 115 10.15 -5.94 -4.13
CA PHE A 115 8.76 -6.28 -3.83
C PHE A 115 7.80 -5.35 -4.57
N ARG A 116 8.17 -4.07 -4.73
CA ARG A 116 7.37 -3.07 -5.45
C ARG A 116 7.26 -3.32 -6.96
N ASN A 117 8.25 -3.99 -7.56
CA ASN A 117 8.26 -4.30 -9.00
C ASN A 117 7.53 -5.62 -9.35
N ARG A 118 7.16 -6.45 -8.36
CA ARG A 118 6.35 -7.66 -8.56
C ARG A 118 4.88 -7.40 -8.23
N HIS A 119 4.10 -6.94 -9.19
CA HIS A 119 2.64 -6.85 -9.08
C HIS A 119 2.01 -8.26 -8.97
N ARG A 120 1.71 -8.72 -7.74
CA ARG A 120 0.52 -9.52 -7.36
C ARG A 120 0.50 -9.81 -5.85
N LYS A 121 -0.67 -9.56 -5.24
CA LYS A 121 -1.17 -9.93 -3.88
C LYS A 121 -0.85 -8.99 -2.70
N LEU A 122 -1.83 -8.13 -2.40
CA LEU A 122 -2.01 -7.38 -1.13
C LEU A 122 -2.07 -8.27 0.14
N TYR A 123 -2.13 -9.59 -0.01
CA TYR A 123 -2.02 -10.56 1.09
C TYR A 123 -0.82 -10.28 2.01
N ARG A 124 0.28 -9.78 1.43
CA ARG A 124 1.51 -9.44 2.16
C ARG A 124 1.51 -8.02 2.75
N ILE A 125 0.78 -7.04 2.19
CA ILE A 125 0.64 -5.69 2.77
C ILE A 125 -0.18 -5.75 4.08
N ARG A 126 -1.21 -6.61 4.14
CA ARG A 126 -1.91 -6.90 5.39
C ARG A 126 -0.97 -7.47 6.46
N ASN A 127 -0.02 -8.32 6.05
CA ASN A 127 0.98 -8.87 6.97
C ASN A 127 2.05 -7.84 7.34
N TRP A 128 2.45 -6.96 6.42
CA TRP A 128 3.38 -5.85 6.67
C TRP A 128 2.82 -4.83 7.67
N MET A 129 1.56 -4.41 7.51
CA MET A 129 0.92 -3.52 8.49
C MET A 129 0.72 -4.19 9.85
N LYS A 130 0.47 -5.50 9.88
CA LYS A 130 0.42 -6.26 11.15
C LYS A 130 1.80 -6.33 11.80
N PHE A 131 2.84 -6.56 11.00
CA PHE A 131 4.23 -6.54 11.44
C PHE A 131 4.62 -5.17 11.99
N GLU A 132 4.34 -4.09 11.28
CA GLU A 132 4.65 -2.72 11.71
C GLU A 132 3.98 -2.34 13.04
N ASN A 133 2.68 -2.65 13.20
CA ASN A 133 1.99 -2.44 14.48
C ASN A 133 2.55 -3.34 15.59
N ALA A 134 2.94 -4.58 15.26
CA ALA A 134 3.50 -5.52 16.22
C ALA A 134 4.92 -5.13 16.66
N VAL A 135 5.74 -4.57 15.76
CA VAL A 135 7.06 -4.00 16.08
C VAL A 135 6.90 -2.78 16.97
N ILE A 136 5.97 -1.87 16.67
CA ILE A 136 5.70 -0.69 17.50
C ILE A 136 5.26 -1.12 18.92
N SER A 137 4.35 -2.08 19.03
CA SER A 137 3.89 -2.59 20.33
C SER A 137 4.94 -3.43 21.06
N ALA A 138 5.82 -4.15 20.34
CA ALA A 138 6.93 -4.88 20.94
C ALA A 138 8.03 -3.94 21.45
N ALA A 139 8.28 -2.83 20.74
CA ALA A 139 9.23 -1.81 21.15
C ALA A 139 8.82 -1.09 22.44
N GLU A 140 7.53 -1.05 22.76
CA GLU A 140 7.02 -0.58 24.06
C GLU A 140 7.33 -1.55 25.22
N LYS A 141 7.64 -2.82 24.93
CA LYS A 141 7.95 -3.85 25.93
C LYS A 141 9.45 -3.96 26.21
N ASP A 142 10.22 -4.45 25.23
CA ASP A 142 11.67 -4.58 25.30
C ASP A 142 12.29 -4.92 23.93
N LYS A 143 13.63 -4.82 23.85
CA LYS A 143 14.41 -5.09 22.63
C LYS A 143 14.30 -6.54 22.15
N THR A 144 14.29 -7.50 23.06
CA THR A 144 14.22 -8.94 22.77
C THR A 144 12.91 -9.33 22.08
N ALA A 145 11.81 -8.69 22.46
CA ALA A 145 10.50 -8.89 21.83
C ALA A 145 10.47 -8.40 20.37
N VAL A 146 11.19 -7.32 20.06
CA VAL A 146 11.34 -6.81 18.69
C VAL A 146 12.20 -7.76 17.86
N GLU A 147 13.33 -8.22 18.40
CA GLU A 147 14.27 -9.14 17.74
C GLU A 147 13.57 -10.44 17.33
N LYS A 148 12.84 -11.07 18.25
CA LYS A 148 12.08 -12.30 17.97
C LYS A 148 11.03 -12.11 16.87
N LEU A 149 10.38 -10.94 16.84
CA LEU A 149 9.34 -10.64 15.87
C LEU A 149 9.91 -10.41 14.46
N ILE A 150 11.12 -9.83 14.38
CA ILE A 150 11.89 -9.70 13.14
C ILE A 150 12.34 -11.07 12.64
N GLU A 151 12.87 -11.93 13.50
CA GLU A 151 13.28 -13.30 13.12
C GLU A 151 12.11 -14.11 12.55
N GLU A 152 10.97 -14.15 13.24
CA GLU A 152 9.75 -14.84 12.78
C GLU A 152 9.24 -14.30 11.43
N PHE A 153 9.47 -13.02 11.15
CA PHE A 153 9.07 -12.39 9.90
C PHE A 153 10.03 -12.75 8.75
N LEU A 154 11.34 -12.74 9.03
CA LEU A 154 12.37 -13.12 8.05
C LEU A 154 12.25 -14.60 7.65
N GLU A 155 11.97 -15.51 8.59
CA GLU A 155 11.73 -16.93 8.30
C GLU A 155 10.53 -17.13 7.36
N LYS A 156 9.42 -16.41 7.61
CA LYS A 156 8.22 -16.48 6.77
C LYS A 156 8.44 -15.94 5.36
N ILE A 157 9.41 -15.05 5.18
CA ILE A 157 9.78 -14.53 3.86
C ILE A 157 10.66 -15.52 3.09
N LYS A 158 11.55 -16.25 3.76
CA LYS A 158 12.44 -17.25 3.12
C LYS A 158 11.71 -18.49 2.59
N LEU A 159 10.50 -18.78 3.10
CA LEU A 159 9.69 -19.94 2.73
C LEU A 159 8.73 -19.71 1.54
N ILE A 160 8.84 -18.58 0.81
CA ILE A 160 7.96 -18.18 -0.31
C ILE A 160 8.79 -17.81 -1.53
#